data_AF-A0A7K9QIE5-F1
#
_entry.id   AF-A0A7K9QIE5-F1
#
_cell.length_a   1.000
_cell.length_b   1.000
_cell.length_c   1.000
_cell.angle_alpha   90.00
_cell.angle_beta   90.00
_cell.angle_gamma   90.00
#
_symmetry.space_group_name_H-M   'P 1'
#
loop_
_entity.id
_entity.type
_entity.pdbx_description
1 polymer ?
#
loop_
_entity_poly.entity_id
_entity_poly.type
_entity_poly.pdbx_seq_one_letter_code
_entity_poly.pdbx_strand_id
1 'polypeptide(L)'
;ETVAAEWMLEFACSCLCRHFAEQSGAEFWRWRDVAQALINGLSRIPPHQKKTVYLCQLLIRIAQGKSLGLQFENDQRISPLESALSFWALLEREEIKLEKLHEEIRRLIQIQIVAVYMENRYFKEAAEVLERLFTDSESDKPLRVKLATVVKTKDPYVPLLQSFSYSLLISKIKSYIELFMKENETNFLIQEATKHVASKGLGSTALQNRPVDVDENGESDLETKQRFVLSIILLRDLPGQKLATSTFPIFFNLCLNNMQNVGENGVSLACSRRRQRWTHKEDLELKLGVREFGVGNWAKILAHGNFNNRTSVMLKDRWRTLSKNK
;
A
#
# COMPACT_ATOMS: atom_id res chain seq x y z
N GLU A 1 -17.91 -21.01 7.55
CA GLU A 1 -17.67 -19.64 7.06
C GLU A 1 -16.46 -18.99 7.75
N THR A 2 -16.40 -18.94 9.08
CA THR A 2 -15.27 -18.34 9.83
C THR A 2 -13.90 -18.85 9.41
N VAL A 3 -13.68 -20.17 9.39
CA VAL A 3 -12.39 -20.78 8.97
C VAL A 3 -12.01 -20.40 7.54
N ALA A 4 -12.99 -20.31 6.63
CA ALA A 4 -12.72 -19.88 5.27
C ALA A 4 -12.35 -18.39 5.21
N ALA A 5 -13.01 -17.54 6.01
CA ALA A 5 -12.66 -16.12 6.14
C ALA A 5 -11.25 -15.94 6.70
N GLU A 6 -10.84 -16.79 7.65
CA GLU A 6 -9.50 -16.79 8.21
C GLU A 6 -8.44 -17.06 7.15
N TRP A 7 -8.62 -18.14 6.37
CA TRP A 7 -7.71 -18.47 5.28
C TRP A 7 -7.69 -17.41 4.17
N MET A 8 -8.85 -16.84 3.84
CA MET A 8 -8.94 -15.76 2.85
C MET A 8 -8.18 -14.51 3.32
N LEU A 9 -8.21 -14.19 4.62
CA LEU A 9 -7.49 -13.06 5.17
C LEU A 9 -5.98 -13.28 5.14
N GLU A 10 -5.50 -14.46 5.50
CA GLU A 10 -4.10 -14.84 5.40
C GLU A 10 -3.60 -14.75 3.95
N PHE A 11 -4.40 -15.26 3.01
CA PHE A 11 -4.10 -15.17 1.58
C PHE A 11 -4.06 -13.72 1.09
N ALA A 12 -5.04 -12.89 1.49
CA ALA A 12 -5.08 -11.48 1.13
C ALA A 12 -3.89 -10.71 1.71
N CYS A 13 -3.48 -11.02 2.95
CA CYS A 13 -2.30 -10.44 3.59
C CYS A 13 -1.02 -10.80 2.82
N SER A 14 -0.85 -12.08 2.46
CA SER A 14 0.26 -12.53 1.62
C SER A 14 0.35 -11.75 0.29
N CYS A 15 -0.79 -11.56 -0.38
CA CYS A 15 -0.85 -10.80 -1.62
C CYS A 15 -0.50 -9.31 -1.42
N LEU A 16 -0.98 -8.69 -0.34
CA LEU A 16 -0.62 -7.33 0.06
C LEU A 16 0.88 -7.18 0.30
N CYS A 17 1.46 -8.08 1.09
CA CYS A 17 2.89 -8.13 1.40
C CYS A 17 3.73 -8.20 0.13
N ARG A 18 3.38 -9.10 -0.79
CA ARG A 18 4.09 -9.28 -2.06
C ARG A 18 4.00 -8.03 -2.94
N HIS A 19 2.79 -7.49 -3.17
CA HIS A 19 2.63 -6.32 -4.03
C HIS A 19 3.24 -5.04 -3.41
N PHE A 20 3.28 -4.95 -2.08
CA PHE A 20 4.01 -3.89 -1.40
C PHE A 20 5.53 -4.01 -1.64
N ALA A 21 6.08 -5.23 -1.56
CA ALA A 21 7.48 -5.49 -1.85
C ALA A 21 7.85 -5.18 -3.31
N GLU A 22 6.98 -5.52 -4.26
CA GLU A 22 7.12 -5.23 -5.69
C GLU A 22 6.84 -3.76 -6.06
N GLN A 23 6.25 -2.98 -5.14
CA GLN A 23 5.72 -1.62 -5.42
C GLN A 23 4.67 -1.62 -6.55
N SER A 24 3.90 -2.70 -6.68
CA SER A 24 2.85 -2.85 -7.70
C SER A 24 1.56 -2.15 -7.26
N GLY A 25 1.41 -0.88 -7.64
CA GLY A 25 0.35 -0.01 -7.14
C GLY A 25 -1.08 -0.52 -7.42
N ALA A 26 -1.42 -0.87 -8.66
CA ALA A 26 -2.79 -1.25 -9.01
C ALA A 26 -3.24 -2.52 -8.28
N GLU A 27 -2.39 -3.55 -8.25
CA GLU A 27 -2.70 -4.81 -7.60
C GLU A 27 -2.70 -4.70 -6.08
N PHE A 28 -1.80 -3.88 -5.51
CA PHE A 28 -1.81 -3.57 -4.08
C PHE A 28 -3.16 -2.99 -3.64
N TRP A 29 -3.73 -2.04 -4.39
CA TRP A 29 -5.03 -1.44 -4.04
C TRP A 29 -6.20 -2.42 -4.18
N ARG A 30 -6.14 -3.35 -5.14
CA ARG A 30 -7.15 -4.41 -5.26
C ARG A 30 -7.14 -5.32 -4.05
N TRP A 31 -5.95 -5.74 -3.62
CA TRP A 31 -5.80 -6.59 -2.44
C TRP A 31 -6.07 -5.86 -1.12
N ARG A 32 -5.86 -4.53 -1.07
CA ARG A 32 -6.34 -3.70 0.04
C ARG A 32 -7.84 -3.86 0.21
N ASP A 33 -8.60 -3.70 -0.87
CA ASP A 33 -10.06 -3.74 -0.79
C ASP A 33 -10.58 -5.09 -0.30
N VAL A 34 -9.97 -6.18 -0.77
CA VAL A 34 -10.27 -7.53 -0.31
C VAL A 34 -9.93 -7.69 1.18
N ALA A 35 -8.71 -7.33 1.60
CA ALA A 35 -8.30 -7.45 2.99
C ALA A 35 -9.17 -6.59 3.92
N GLN A 36 -9.51 -5.36 3.52
CA GLN A 36 -10.35 -4.48 4.31
C GLN A 36 -11.78 -5.01 4.44
N ALA A 37 -12.36 -5.56 3.36
CA ALA A 37 -13.68 -6.19 3.42
C ALA A 37 -13.69 -7.39 4.37
N LEU A 38 -12.65 -8.24 4.33
CA LEU A 38 -12.50 -9.39 5.23
C LEU A 38 -12.36 -8.95 6.69
N ILE A 39 -11.49 -7.96 6.96
CA ILE A 39 -11.28 -7.41 8.31
C ILE A 39 -12.58 -6.80 8.86
N ASN A 40 -13.30 -6.02 8.06
CA ASN A 40 -14.57 -5.41 8.47
C ASN A 40 -15.68 -6.46 8.71
N GLY A 41 -15.56 -7.64 8.11
CA GLY A 41 -16.46 -8.77 8.35
C GLY A 41 -16.20 -9.51 9.66
N LEU A 42 -15.07 -9.27 10.33
CA LEU A 42 -14.76 -9.87 11.62
C LEU A 42 -15.50 -9.14 12.75
N SER A 43 -16.35 -9.85 13.49
CA SER A 43 -16.97 -9.30 14.71
C SER A 43 -15.95 -9.12 15.85
N ARG A 44 -14.92 -9.97 15.87
CA ARG A 44 -13.77 -9.89 16.78
C ARG A 44 -12.55 -10.49 16.10
N ILE A 45 -11.40 -9.82 16.20
CA ILE A 45 -10.14 -10.32 15.66
C ILE A 45 -9.66 -11.49 16.53
N PRO A 46 -9.51 -12.72 15.98
CA PRO A 46 -8.96 -13.84 16.72
C PRO A 46 -7.49 -13.59 17.13
N PRO A 47 -7.02 -14.06 18.29
CA PRO A 47 -5.65 -13.80 18.76
C PRO A 47 -4.56 -14.18 17.75
N HIS A 48 -4.71 -15.33 17.09
CA HIS A 48 -3.75 -15.82 16.11
C HIS A 48 -3.71 -14.98 14.82
N GLN A 49 -4.77 -14.23 14.52
CA GLN A 49 -4.86 -13.39 13.32
C GLN A 49 -4.45 -11.93 13.56
N LYS A 50 -4.22 -11.54 14.81
CA LYS A 50 -3.89 -10.15 15.15
C LYS A 50 -2.70 -9.64 14.35
N LYS A 51 -1.61 -10.40 14.27
CA LYS A 51 -0.42 -10.04 13.49
C LYS A 51 -0.79 -9.76 12.02
N THR A 52 -1.57 -10.66 11.40
CA THR A 52 -2.05 -10.52 10.01
C THR A 52 -2.86 -9.26 9.79
N VAL A 53 -3.82 -8.97 10.70
CA VAL A 53 -4.64 -7.76 10.62
C VAL A 53 -3.79 -6.51 10.79
N TYR A 54 -2.94 -6.47 11.82
CA TYR A 54 -2.10 -5.30 12.11
C TYR A 54 -1.11 -5.02 10.96
N LEU A 55 -0.52 -6.08 10.38
CA LEU A 55 0.37 -5.93 9.23
C LEU A 55 -0.40 -5.39 8.00
N CYS A 56 -1.59 -5.92 7.69
CA CYS A 56 -2.40 -5.37 6.60
C CYS A 56 -2.67 -3.87 6.83
N GLN A 57 -3.14 -3.51 8.02
CA GLN A 57 -3.48 -2.12 8.36
C GLN A 57 -2.25 -1.19 8.30
N LEU A 58 -1.08 -1.68 8.74
CA LEU A 58 0.20 -0.98 8.62
C LEU A 58 0.55 -0.71 7.15
N LEU A 59 0.59 -1.75 6.31
CA LEU A 59 1.03 -1.63 4.92
C LEU A 59 0.15 -0.67 4.12
N ILE A 60 -1.16 -0.70 4.35
CA ILE A 60 -2.12 0.18 3.68
C ILE A 60 -1.83 1.65 4.04
N ARG A 61 -1.62 1.94 5.33
CA ARG A 61 -1.34 3.29 5.82
C ARG A 61 0.02 3.81 5.38
N ILE A 62 1.02 2.94 5.37
CA ILE A 62 2.34 3.28 4.85
C ILE A 62 2.23 3.55 3.34
N ALA A 63 1.58 2.71 2.54
CA ALA A 63 1.39 3.01 1.12
C ALA A 63 0.73 4.38 0.83
N GLN A 64 -0.07 4.91 1.77
CA GLN A 64 -0.71 6.23 1.70
C GLN A 64 -0.02 7.29 2.57
N GLY A 65 1.16 7.01 3.13
CA GLY A 65 1.79 7.79 4.20
C GLY A 65 2.11 9.24 3.84
N LYS A 66 2.31 9.52 2.55
CA LYS A 66 2.59 10.89 2.05
C LYS A 66 1.32 11.73 1.83
N SER A 67 0.14 11.10 1.86
CA SER A 67 -1.14 11.73 1.55
C SER A 67 -1.81 12.21 2.84
N LEU A 68 -1.41 13.38 3.33
CA LEU A 68 -1.95 13.97 4.58
C LEU A 68 -3.46 14.28 4.53
N GLY A 69 -4.07 14.27 3.36
CA GLY A 69 -5.51 14.40 3.18
C GLY A 69 -6.36 13.20 3.53
N LEU A 70 -5.75 12.01 3.65
CA LEU A 70 -6.47 10.78 3.87
C LEU A 70 -6.67 10.54 5.36
N GLN A 71 -7.92 10.26 5.73
CA GLN A 71 -8.32 10.00 7.11
C GLN A 71 -8.56 8.50 7.29
N PHE A 72 -7.81 7.91 8.23
CA PHE A 72 -7.98 6.52 8.64
C PHE A 72 -8.68 6.40 9.99
N GLU A 73 -8.48 7.38 10.86
CA GLU A 73 -9.03 7.40 12.22
C GLU A 73 -10.16 8.43 12.33
N ASN A 74 -10.98 8.28 13.36
CA ASN A 74 -12.06 9.24 13.67
C ASN A 74 -11.50 10.63 14.01
N ASP A 75 -10.32 10.69 14.62
CA ASP A 75 -9.61 11.94 14.86
C ASP A 75 -8.94 12.43 13.57
N GLN A 76 -9.47 13.54 13.04
CA GLN A 76 -9.00 14.17 11.81
C GLN A 76 -7.56 14.68 11.89
N ARG A 77 -6.97 14.75 13.09
CA ARG A 77 -5.58 15.19 13.31
C ARG A 77 -4.56 14.07 13.14
N ILE A 78 -5.01 12.82 13.04
CA ILE A 78 -4.13 11.66 12.92
C ILE A 78 -3.83 11.44 11.44
N SER A 79 -2.58 11.67 11.04
CA SER A 79 -2.14 11.37 9.69
C SER A 79 -2.06 9.84 9.44
N PRO A 80 -2.04 9.41 8.16
CA PRO A 80 -1.84 8.01 7.82
C PRO A 80 -0.62 7.38 8.50
N LEU A 81 0.51 8.09 8.57
CA LEU A 81 1.72 7.57 9.20
C LEU A 81 1.64 7.52 10.74
N GLU A 82 0.94 8.46 11.38
CA GLU A 82 0.67 8.37 12.83
C GLU A 82 -0.21 7.16 13.15
N SER A 83 -1.24 6.92 12.32
CA SER A 83 -2.03 5.70 12.45
C SER A 83 -1.19 4.46 12.17
N ALA A 84 -0.28 4.49 11.17
CA ALA A 84 0.66 3.39 10.91
C ALA A 84 1.53 3.09 12.14
N LEU A 85 2.01 4.12 12.83
CA LEU A 85 2.81 3.96 14.05
C LEU A 85 2.03 3.24 15.16
N SER A 86 0.73 3.50 15.30
CA SER A 86 -0.11 2.79 16.26
C SER A 86 -0.21 1.29 15.97
N PHE A 87 -0.39 0.90 14.70
CA PHE A 87 -0.38 -0.50 14.28
C PHE A 87 0.99 -1.14 14.40
N TRP A 88 2.06 -0.38 14.17
CA TRP A 88 3.43 -0.86 14.42
C TRP A 88 3.62 -1.21 15.90
N ALA A 89 3.22 -0.32 16.81
CA ALA A 89 3.31 -0.58 18.25
C ALA A 89 2.48 -1.80 18.69
N LEU A 90 1.38 -2.13 17.99
CA LEU A 90 0.63 -3.35 18.21
C LEU A 90 1.38 -4.60 17.72
N LEU A 91 2.05 -4.55 16.58
CA LEU A 91 2.89 -5.65 16.07
C LEU A 91 4.07 -5.93 17.00
N GLU A 92 4.73 -4.89 17.50
CA GLU A 92 5.86 -5.04 18.43
C GLU A 92 5.48 -5.77 19.72
N ARG A 93 4.25 -5.60 20.20
CA ARG A 93 3.75 -6.30 21.38
C ARG A 93 3.50 -7.79 21.12
N GLU A 94 3.19 -8.16 19.89
CA GLU A 94 2.94 -9.56 19.51
C GLU A 94 4.24 -10.30 19.16
N GLU A 95 5.38 -9.60 19.03
CA GLU A 95 6.65 -10.20 18.61
C GLU A 95 7.88 -9.60 19.32
N ILE A 96 8.37 -10.30 20.33
CA ILE A 96 9.50 -9.84 21.17
C ILE A 96 10.87 -10.13 20.52
N LYS A 97 10.96 -11.05 19.55
CA LYS A 97 12.26 -11.53 19.02
C LYS A 97 13.02 -10.54 18.14
N LEU A 98 12.35 -9.51 17.61
CA LEU A 98 12.88 -8.61 16.58
C LEU A 98 13.17 -7.19 17.11
N GLU A 99 13.50 -7.03 18.40
CA GLU A 99 13.62 -5.74 19.09
C GLU A 99 14.41 -4.68 18.31
N LYS A 100 15.56 -5.06 17.72
CA LYS A 100 16.39 -4.12 16.93
C LYS A 100 15.70 -3.64 15.66
N LEU A 101 15.11 -4.56 14.89
CA LEU A 101 14.39 -4.21 13.66
C LEU A 101 13.12 -3.40 13.98
N HIS A 102 12.45 -3.76 15.07
CA HIS A 102 11.29 -3.05 15.62
C HIS A 102 11.62 -1.60 15.96
N GLU A 103 12.69 -1.38 16.72
CA GLU A 103 13.17 -0.05 17.06
C GLU A 103 13.55 0.77 15.82
N GLU A 104 14.28 0.16 14.87
CA GLU A 104 14.68 0.83 13.64
C GLU A 104 13.48 1.29 12.81
N ILE A 105 12.48 0.42 12.61
CA ILE A 105 11.27 0.76 11.85
C ILE A 105 10.44 1.78 12.60
N ARG A 106 10.25 1.64 13.92
CA ARG A 106 9.51 2.61 14.75
C ARG A 106 10.11 4.01 14.60
N ARG A 107 11.43 4.11 14.75
CA ARG A 107 12.17 5.37 14.60
C ARG A 107 12.06 5.94 13.18
N LEU A 108 12.13 5.09 12.15
CA LEU A 108 11.94 5.52 10.76
C LEU A 108 10.53 6.07 10.53
N ILE A 109 9.48 5.42 11.07
CA ILE A 109 8.11 5.91 10.98
C ILE A 109 7.99 7.26 11.67
N GLN A 110 8.49 7.41 12.91
CA GLN A 110 8.46 8.69 13.65
C GLN A 110 9.14 9.83 12.89
N ILE A 111 10.33 9.59 12.32
CA ILE A 111 11.05 10.59 11.52
C ILE A 111 10.25 10.94 10.26
N GLN A 112 9.71 9.93 9.57
CA GLN A 112 8.97 10.13 8.33
C GLN A 112 7.64 10.85 8.53
N ILE A 113 6.98 10.68 9.68
CA ILE A 113 5.81 11.49 10.04
C ILE A 113 6.19 12.98 9.96
N VAL A 114 7.22 13.40 10.70
CA VAL A 114 7.67 14.80 10.70
C VAL A 114 8.15 15.23 9.31
N ALA A 115 8.92 14.38 8.61
CA ALA A 115 9.44 14.67 7.28
C ALA A 115 8.32 15.02 6.28
N VAL A 116 7.23 14.24 6.26
CA VAL A 116 6.11 14.47 5.33
C VAL A 116 5.43 15.81 5.60
N TYR A 117 5.22 16.21 6.87
CA TYR A 117 4.68 17.54 7.17
C TYR A 117 5.63 18.66 6.76
N MET A 118 6.95 18.48 6.97
CA MET A 118 7.97 19.45 6.58
C MET A 118 8.05 19.62 5.06
N GLU A 119 8.03 18.54 4.28
CA GLU A 119 8.02 18.55 2.81
C GLU A 119 6.78 19.26 2.24
N ASN A 120 5.63 19.12 2.91
CA ASN A 120 4.37 19.79 2.54
C ASN A 120 4.28 21.25 3.07
N ARG A 121 5.32 21.77 3.72
CA ARG A 121 5.39 23.13 4.31
C ARG A 121 4.38 23.39 5.44
N TYR A 122 3.90 22.34 6.09
CA TYR A 122 2.99 22.40 7.24
C TYR A 122 3.79 22.47 8.55
N PHE A 123 4.54 23.56 8.73
CA PHE A 123 5.49 23.68 9.85
C PHE A 123 4.83 23.76 11.22
N LYS A 124 3.62 24.32 11.31
CA LYS A 124 2.89 24.43 12.58
C LYS A 124 2.36 23.06 12.98
N GLU A 125 1.74 22.37 12.05
CA GLU A 125 1.22 21.03 12.18
C GLU A 125 2.37 20.04 12.48
N ALA A 126 3.54 20.21 11.85
CA ALA A 126 4.74 19.41 12.16
C ALA A 126 5.17 19.55 13.63
N ALA A 127 5.08 20.75 14.21
CA ALA A 127 5.39 20.98 15.63
C ALA A 127 4.34 20.33 16.54
N GLU A 128 3.06 20.44 16.20
CA GLU A 128 1.96 19.80 16.95
C GLU A 128 2.05 18.27 16.90
N VAL A 129 2.36 17.70 15.74
CA VAL A 129 2.60 16.26 15.56
C VAL A 129 3.81 15.82 16.37
N LEU A 130 4.90 16.59 16.36
CA LEU A 130 6.08 16.28 17.15
C LEU A 130 5.78 16.19 18.65
N GLU A 131 4.99 17.13 19.18
CA GLU A 131 4.58 17.12 20.58
C GLU A 131 3.70 15.92 20.92
N ARG A 132 2.79 15.52 20.02
CA ARG A 132 1.95 14.33 20.18
C ARG A 132 2.73 13.01 20.11
N LEU A 133 3.73 12.92 19.24
CA LEU A 133 4.53 11.70 19.07
C LEU A 133 5.39 11.37 20.29
N PHE A 134 5.80 12.39 21.05
CA PHE A 134 6.78 12.26 22.12
C PHE A 134 6.27 12.80 23.47
N THR A 135 4.95 12.77 23.70
CA THR A 135 4.32 13.39 24.89
C THR A 135 4.84 12.81 26.21
N ASP A 136 5.22 11.52 26.25
CA ASP A 136 5.63 10.82 27.48
C ASP A 136 6.92 9.94 27.37
N SER A 137 7.70 10.11 26.30
CA SER A 137 8.86 9.22 26.02
C SER A 137 10.20 9.88 26.39
N GLU A 138 10.75 9.54 27.57
CA GLU A 138 12.10 9.97 27.97
C GLU A 138 13.20 9.31 27.10
N SER A 139 12.97 8.10 26.58
CA SER A 139 13.91 7.39 25.70
C SER A 139 14.12 8.09 24.37
N ASP A 140 13.09 8.77 23.85
CA ASP A 140 13.12 9.43 22.55
C ASP A 140 13.55 10.90 22.61
N LYS A 141 13.90 11.40 23.79
CA LYS A 141 14.32 12.79 24.02
C LYS A 141 15.41 13.26 23.04
N PRO A 142 16.47 12.48 22.72
CA PRO A 142 17.48 12.90 21.75
C PRO A 142 16.93 13.08 20.34
N LEU A 143 15.99 12.21 19.93
CA LEU A 143 15.36 12.28 18.61
C LEU A 143 14.40 13.47 18.54
N ARG A 144 13.59 13.66 19.58
CA ARG A 144 12.68 14.81 19.72
C ARG A 144 13.41 16.14 19.61
N VAL A 145 14.54 16.32 20.31
CA VAL A 145 15.33 17.56 20.25
C VAL A 145 15.88 17.80 18.83
N LYS A 146 16.37 16.76 18.16
CA LYS A 146 16.85 16.86 16.78
C LYS A 146 15.72 17.27 15.83
N LEU A 147 14.58 16.59 15.89
CA LEU A 147 13.42 16.91 15.05
C LEU A 147 12.84 18.29 15.35
N ALA A 148 12.78 18.71 16.62
CA ALA A 148 12.37 20.06 17.00
C ALA A 148 13.28 21.13 16.39
N THR A 149 14.59 20.87 16.33
CA THR A 149 15.55 21.77 15.68
C THR A 149 15.26 21.88 14.19
N VAL A 150 14.98 20.75 13.53
CA VAL A 150 14.61 20.72 12.10
C VAL A 150 13.30 21.45 11.82
N VAL A 151 12.27 21.27 12.66
CA VAL A 151 11.00 22.00 12.54
C VAL A 151 11.21 23.51 12.71
N LYS A 152 12.09 23.93 13.63
CA LYS A 152 12.44 25.34 13.85
C LYS A 152 13.19 25.95 12.67
N THR A 153 14.12 25.22 12.05
CA THR A 153 14.86 25.72 10.86
C THR A 153 13.96 25.84 9.63
N LYS A 154 12.81 25.15 9.60
CA LYS A 154 11.86 25.12 8.48
C LYS A 154 12.48 24.63 7.16
N ASP A 155 13.56 23.87 7.26
CA ASP A 155 14.24 23.27 6.12
C ASP A 155 13.93 21.76 6.05
N PRO A 156 13.19 21.30 5.03
CA PRO A 156 12.90 19.88 4.85
C PRO A 156 14.08 19.06 4.30
N TYR A 157 15.15 19.71 3.81
CA TYR A 157 16.27 19.03 3.12
C TYR A 157 17.50 18.84 4.00
N VAL A 158 17.33 18.89 5.32
CA VAL A 158 18.41 18.63 6.28
C VAL A 158 18.95 17.20 6.14
N PRO A 159 20.26 16.97 6.40
CA PRO A 159 20.88 15.64 6.27
C PRO A 159 20.17 14.53 7.05
N LEU A 160 19.53 14.86 8.17
CA LEU A 160 18.75 13.90 8.96
C LEU A 160 17.54 13.36 8.17
N LEU A 161 16.75 14.22 7.54
CA LEU A 161 15.57 13.78 6.79
C LEU A 161 15.96 13.08 5.48
N GLN A 162 17.10 13.45 4.90
CA GLN A 162 17.65 12.80 3.71
C GLN A 162 18.20 11.39 4.00
N SER A 163 18.91 11.22 5.13
CA SER A 163 19.48 9.92 5.51
C SER A 163 18.40 8.92 5.94
N PHE A 164 17.40 9.37 6.67
CA PHE A 164 16.25 8.54 7.09
C PHE A 164 15.13 8.64 6.07
N SER A 165 15.38 8.28 4.81
CA SER A 165 14.43 8.49 3.71
C SER A 165 13.21 7.58 3.76
N TYR A 166 12.15 7.99 3.05
CA TYR A 166 10.95 7.16 2.88
C TYR A 166 11.26 5.81 2.20
N SER A 167 12.23 5.78 1.26
CA SER A 167 12.66 4.53 0.62
C SER A 167 13.36 3.59 1.57
N LEU A 168 14.12 4.13 2.54
CA LEU A 168 14.73 3.33 3.62
C LEU A 168 13.67 2.72 4.52
N LEU A 169 12.63 3.48 4.89
CA LEU A 169 11.48 2.96 5.63
C LEU A 169 10.84 1.78 4.89
N ILE A 170 10.53 1.96 3.61
CA ILE A 170 9.96 0.91 2.76
C ILE A 170 10.88 -0.32 2.72
N SER A 171 12.19 -0.13 2.56
CA SER A 171 13.17 -1.23 2.53
C SER A 171 13.17 -2.04 3.83
N LYS A 172 13.17 -1.37 4.99
CA LYS A 172 13.15 -2.04 6.30
C LYS A 172 11.84 -2.79 6.55
N ILE A 173 10.71 -2.23 6.10
CA ILE A 173 9.43 -2.93 6.14
C ILE A 173 9.44 -4.16 5.25
N LYS A 174 10.07 -4.12 4.06
CA LYS A 174 10.25 -5.32 3.23
C LYS A 174 11.03 -6.41 3.97
N SER A 175 12.11 -6.06 4.66
CA SER A 175 12.84 -7.02 5.50
C SER A 175 11.97 -7.63 6.60
N TYR A 176 11.07 -6.83 7.22
CA TYR A 176 10.10 -7.36 8.17
C TYR A 176 9.08 -8.30 7.50
N ILE A 177 8.55 -7.92 6.32
CA ILE A 177 7.63 -8.74 5.53
C ILE A 177 8.26 -10.09 5.19
N GLU A 178 9.54 -10.13 4.78
CA GLU A 178 10.23 -11.38 4.45
C GLU A 178 10.26 -12.34 5.64
N LEU A 179 10.52 -11.83 6.84
CA LEU A 179 10.49 -12.62 8.08
C LEU A 179 9.07 -13.10 8.41
N PHE A 180 8.08 -12.21 8.30
CA PHE A 180 6.68 -12.55 8.53
C PHE A 180 6.19 -13.61 7.55
N MET A 181 6.53 -13.48 6.27
CA MET A 181 6.14 -14.44 5.24
C MET A 181 6.77 -15.81 5.49
N LYS A 182 8.03 -15.85 5.96
CA LYS A 182 8.72 -17.09 6.34
C LYS A 182 8.04 -17.80 7.53
N GLU A 183 7.56 -17.05 8.51
CA GLU A 183 6.78 -17.61 9.63
C GLU A 183 5.44 -18.20 9.17
N ASN A 184 4.85 -17.62 8.11
CA ASN A 184 3.52 -17.97 7.59
C ASN A 184 3.56 -18.76 6.27
N GLU A 185 4.66 -19.44 5.94
CA GLU A 185 4.79 -20.29 4.73
C GLU A 185 3.77 -21.44 4.70
N THR A 186 3.12 -21.73 5.82
CA THR A 186 2.16 -22.82 6.00
C THR A 186 0.71 -22.46 5.63
N ASN A 187 0.45 -21.25 5.11
CA ASN A 187 -0.90 -20.80 4.75
C ASN A 187 -1.60 -21.80 3.80
N PHE A 188 -2.71 -22.36 4.27
CA PHE A 188 -3.43 -23.46 3.61
C PHE A 188 -3.76 -23.16 2.14
N LEU A 189 -4.37 -21.99 1.85
CA LEU A 189 -4.77 -21.64 0.48
C LEU A 189 -3.57 -21.48 -0.46
N ILE A 190 -2.43 -21.00 0.03
CA ILE A 190 -1.21 -20.86 -0.78
C ILE A 190 -0.68 -22.26 -1.13
N GLN A 191 -0.64 -23.15 -0.14
CA GLN A 191 -0.20 -24.53 -0.33
C GLN A 191 -1.10 -25.30 -1.29
N GLU A 192 -2.42 -25.24 -1.10
CA GLU A 192 -3.37 -25.94 -1.96
C GLU A 192 -3.38 -25.38 -3.39
N ALA A 193 -3.29 -24.06 -3.55
CA ALA A 193 -3.14 -23.45 -4.87
C ALA A 193 -1.85 -23.92 -5.57
N THR A 194 -0.74 -23.99 -4.83
CA THR A 194 0.56 -24.45 -5.36
C THR A 194 0.50 -25.90 -5.80
N LYS A 195 -0.08 -26.80 -4.98
CA LYS A 195 -0.27 -28.22 -5.32
C LYS A 195 -1.14 -28.38 -6.57
N HIS A 196 -2.21 -27.63 -6.66
CA HIS A 196 -3.14 -27.70 -7.79
C HIS A 196 -2.54 -27.18 -9.10
N VAL A 197 -1.68 -26.15 -9.04
CA VAL A 197 -0.94 -25.68 -10.24
C VAL A 197 0.11 -26.69 -10.67
N ALA A 198 0.81 -27.32 -9.70
CA ALA A 198 1.77 -28.38 -9.98
C ALA A 198 1.11 -29.61 -10.62
N SER A 199 -0.05 -30.03 -10.11
CA SER A 199 -0.79 -31.19 -10.65
C SER A 199 -1.40 -30.96 -12.03
N LYS A 200 -1.70 -29.70 -12.39
CA LYS A 200 -2.19 -29.31 -13.72
C LYS A 200 -1.11 -29.22 -14.79
N GLY A 201 0.17 -29.47 -14.46
CA GLY A 201 1.25 -29.48 -15.44
C GLY A 201 1.49 -28.15 -16.16
N LEU A 202 1.06 -27.01 -15.58
CA LEU A 202 1.25 -25.67 -16.15
C LEU A 202 2.67 -25.12 -15.97
N GLY A 203 3.63 -25.97 -15.60
CA GLY A 203 5.02 -25.61 -15.30
C GLY A 203 6.07 -26.12 -16.30
N SER A 204 5.69 -26.66 -17.47
CA SER A 204 6.67 -27.32 -18.37
C SER A 204 6.42 -27.17 -19.87
N THR A 205 5.97 -25.99 -20.35
CA THR A 205 5.94 -25.71 -21.80
C THR A 205 6.65 -24.41 -22.16
N ALA A 206 7.86 -24.19 -21.65
CA ALA A 206 8.79 -23.18 -22.19
C ALA A 206 10.24 -23.41 -21.72
N LEU A 207 10.80 -24.59 -21.94
CA LEU A 207 12.26 -24.76 -21.97
C LEU A 207 12.60 -26.12 -22.59
N GLN A 208 12.54 -26.19 -23.92
CA GLN A 208 13.44 -27.09 -24.62
C GLN A 208 14.74 -26.33 -24.83
N ASN A 209 15.76 -26.70 -24.05
CA ASN A 209 17.13 -26.82 -24.55
C ASN A 209 17.72 -28.07 -23.89
N ARG A 210 18.30 -28.93 -24.72
CA ARG A 210 18.81 -30.27 -24.38
C ARG A 210 19.92 -30.25 -23.31
N PRO A 211 20.14 -31.38 -22.63
CA PRO A 211 21.01 -31.47 -21.46
C PRO A 211 22.48 -31.53 -21.85
N VAL A 212 23.32 -30.93 -21.02
CA VAL A 212 24.71 -31.35 -20.83
C VAL A 212 24.93 -31.46 -19.32
N ASP A 213 25.23 -32.67 -18.89
CA ASP A 213 25.63 -33.04 -17.53
C ASP A 213 26.85 -32.22 -17.06
N VAL A 214 26.86 -31.79 -15.79
CA VAL A 214 27.94 -32.05 -14.81
C VAL A 214 27.39 -31.76 -13.39
N ASP A 215 27.81 -32.64 -12.49
CA ASP A 215 27.56 -32.87 -11.06
C ASP A 215 27.42 -31.70 -10.06
N GLU A 216 26.83 -32.14 -8.94
CA GLU A 216 26.44 -31.52 -7.68
C GLU A 216 27.46 -30.58 -7.01
N ASN A 217 26.95 -29.46 -6.49
CA ASN A 217 27.20 -29.10 -5.10
C ASN A 217 26.00 -28.33 -4.52
N GLY A 218 25.49 -28.82 -3.40
CA GLY A 218 24.20 -28.41 -2.85
C GLY A 218 24.25 -27.11 -2.06
N GLU A 219 23.51 -26.10 -2.53
CA GLU A 219 22.92 -25.03 -1.70
C GLU A 219 21.96 -24.16 -2.56
N SER A 220 20.70 -24.58 -2.80
CA SER A 220 19.74 -23.70 -3.53
C SER A 220 18.23 -24.01 -3.38
N ASP A 221 17.80 -24.76 -2.37
CA ASP A 221 16.39 -25.17 -2.26
C ASP A 221 15.45 -24.06 -1.71
N LEU A 222 15.96 -23.03 -1.03
CA LEU A 222 15.13 -21.97 -0.42
C LEU A 222 14.75 -20.85 -1.42
N GLU A 223 15.72 -20.43 -2.25
CA GLU A 223 15.50 -19.36 -3.23
C GLU A 223 14.58 -19.83 -4.37
N THR A 224 14.66 -21.11 -4.71
CA THR A 224 13.84 -21.73 -5.76
C THR A 224 12.37 -21.84 -5.32
N LYS A 225 12.10 -22.19 -4.06
CA LYS A 225 10.74 -22.26 -3.50
C LYS A 225 10.08 -20.88 -3.40
N GLN A 226 10.79 -19.86 -2.93
CA GLN A 226 10.28 -18.49 -2.89
C GLN A 226 9.98 -17.96 -4.30
N ARG A 227 10.86 -18.20 -5.28
CA ARG A 227 10.62 -17.83 -6.69
C ARG A 227 9.44 -18.58 -7.30
N PHE A 228 9.19 -19.83 -6.91
CA PHE A 228 8.07 -20.65 -7.40
C PHE A 228 6.72 -20.19 -6.84
N VAL A 229 6.66 -19.82 -5.56
CA VAL A 229 5.45 -19.21 -4.96
C VAL A 229 5.20 -17.82 -5.58
N LEU A 230 6.26 -17.05 -5.87
CA LEU A 230 6.16 -15.75 -6.54
C LEU A 230 5.65 -15.89 -7.99
N SER A 231 6.12 -16.90 -8.74
CA SER A 231 5.76 -17.11 -10.14
C SER A 231 4.34 -17.64 -10.32
N ILE A 232 3.83 -18.48 -9.41
CA ILE A 232 2.47 -19.03 -9.47
C ILE A 232 1.41 -17.94 -9.32
N ILE A 233 1.66 -16.90 -8.51
CA ILE A 233 0.68 -15.82 -8.28
C ILE A 233 0.61 -14.85 -9.48
N LEU A 234 1.61 -14.85 -10.38
CA LEU A 234 1.68 -13.97 -11.55
C LEU A 234 0.93 -14.47 -12.80
N LEU A 235 0.32 -15.65 -12.80
CA LEU A 235 -0.41 -16.16 -13.98
C LEU A 235 -1.86 -15.65 -14.03
N ARG A 236 -2.04 -14.40 -14.48
CA ARG A 236 -3.28 -13.93 -15.10
C ARG A 236 -2.97 -13.06 -16.31
N ASP A 237 -2.69 -13.72 -17.43
CA ASP A 237 -2.95 -13.20 -18.78
C ASP A 237 -3.05 -14.37 -19.75
N LEU A 238 -4.27 -14.74 -20.17
CA LEU A 238 -4.69 -15.07 -21.55
C LEU A 238 -6.16 -15.59 -21.58
N PRO A 239 -6.88 -15.53 -22.72
CA PRO A 239 -8.31 -15.25 -22.77
C PRO A 239 -9.16 -16.42 -23.31
N GLY A 240 -10.43 -16.41 -22.91
CA GLY A 240 -11.55 -16.90 -23.71
C GLY A 240 -11.83 -18.41 -23.73
N GLN A 241 -12.94 -18.82 -23.12
CA GLN A 241 -13.93 -19.70 -23.73
C GLN A 241 -15.27 -19.64 -22.97
N LYS A 242 -16.36 -19.85 -23.73
CA LYS A 242 -17.76 -19.52 -23.41
C LYS A 242 -18.52 -20.68 -22.71
N LEU A 243 -19.67 -20.29 -22.13
CA LEU A 243 -20.84 -21.08 -21.67
C LEU A 243 -20.65 -21.87 -20.35
N ALA A 244 -21.59 -21.94 -19.41
CA ALA A 244 -23.00 -21.59 -19.38
C ALA A 244 -23.47 -21.21 -17.95
N THR A 245 -24.55 -20.45 -17.89
CA THR A 245 -25.33 -20.02 -16.71
C THR A 245 -25.89 -21.16 -15.88
N SER A 246 -25.75 -21.09 -14.54
CA SER A 246 -26.86 -21.34 -13.61
C SER A 246 -26.50 -20.89 -12.18
N THR A 247 -27.15 -19.79 -11.76
CA THR A 247 -27.80 -19.57 -10.46
C THR A 247 -27.01 -19.82 -9.16
N PHE A 248 -26.48 -18.75 -8.54
CA PHE A 248 -26.59 -18.46 -7.10
C PHE A 248 -26.30 -16.95 -6.86
N PRO A 249 -27.16 -16.20 -6.13
CA PRO A 249 -27.13 -14.73 -6.19
C PRO A 249 -26.46 -14.05 -4.96
N ILE A 250 -26.12 -12.77 -5.19
CA ILE A 250 -25.82 -11.69 -4.22
C ILE A 250 -24.37 -11.66 -3.69
N PHE A 251 -23.47 -11.00 -4.44
CA PHE A 251 -22.46 -10.01 -3.96
C PHE A 251 -21.43 -9.55 -5.03
N PHE A 252 -21.63 -9.85 -6.32
CA PHE A 252 -20.63 -9.54 -7.37
C PHE A 252 -20.88 -8.28 -8.22
N ASN A 253 -21.92 -7.49 -7.93
CA ASN A 253 -22.26 -6.32 -8.75
C ASN A 253 -21.63 -5.03 -8.24
N LEU A 254 -20.31 -4.88 -8.41
CA LEU A 254 -19.71 -3.54 -8.60
C LEU A 254 -18.32 -3.58 -9.27
N CYS A 255 -18.11 -4.36 -10.33
CA CYS A 255 -16.88 -4.21 -11.14
C CYS A 255 -16.98 -4.72 -12.58
N LEU A 256 -18.12 -4.49 -13.24
CA LEU A 256 -18.24 -4.78 -14.67
C LEU A 256 -19.00 -3.67 -15.40
N ASN A 257 -18.44 -2.48 -15.44
CA ASN A 257 -18.88 -1.43 -16.37
C ASN A 257 -17.65 -0.59 -16.77
N ASN A 258 -16.80 -1.13 -17.65
CA ASN A 258 -15.98 -0.32 -18.57
C ASN A 258 -15.21 -1.16 -19.61
N MET A 259 -15.89 -2.10 -20.28
CA MET A 259 -15.35 -2.68 -21.52
C MET A 259 -16.42 -2.65 -22.60
N GLN A 260 -16.39 -1.58 -23.40
CA GLN A 260 -16.84 -1.57 -24.80
C GLN A 260 -16.25 -0.32 -25.48
N ASN A 261 -15.27 -0.54 -26.36
CA ASN A 261 -15.34 -0.11 -27.77
C ASN A 261 -14.02 -0.42 -28.53
N VAL A 262 -14.13 -1.37 -29.47
CA VAL A 262 -13.67 -1.42 -30.89
C VAL A 262 -12.25 -0.88 -31.21
N GLY A 263 -11.39 -1.49 -32.02
CA GLY A 263 -11.43 -2.60 -32.96
C GLY A 263 -10.10 -2.57 -33.75
N GLU A 264 -9.75 -3.67 -34.41
CA GLU A 264 -8.51 -3.80 -35.20
C GLU A 264 -8.47 -2.85 -36.40
N ASN A 265 -7.32 -2.16 -36.57
CA ASN A 265 -6.64 -1.97 -37.87
C ASN A 265 -5.34 -1.18 -37.65
N GLY A 266 -4.23 -1.75 -38.12
CA GLY A 266 -2.91 -1.12 -38.06
C GLY A 266 -2.71 -0.08 -39.15
N VAL A 267 -2.38 1.15 -38.77
CA VAL A 267 -1.49 2.08 -39.49
C VAL A 267 -0.81 2.99 -38.45
N SER A 268 0.50 3.19 -38.61
CA SER A 268 1.38 4.07 -37.83
C SER A 268 0.82 5.50 -37.66
N LEU A 269 0.89 6.10 -36.46
CA LEU A 269 1.13 7.55 -36.22
C LEU A 269 1.06 7.97 -34.73
N ALA A 270 2.11 8.67 -34.29
CA ALA A 270 2.18 9.75 -33.29
C ALA A 270 1.45 9.62 -31.92
N CYS A 271 2.25 9.73 -30.85
CA CYS A 271 1.83 9.86 -29.45
C CYS A 271 0.87 11.05 -29.23
N SER A 272 -0.43 10.78 -29.11
CA SER A 272 -1.42 11.73 -28.61
C SER A 272 -1.76 11.39 -27.16
N ARG A 273 -1.31 12.22 -26.21
CA ARG A 273 -1.70 12.11 -24.80
C ARG A 273 -3.22 12.33 -24.69
N ARG A 274 -3.98 11.25 -24.49
CA ARG A 274 -5.43 11.31 -24.25
C ARG A 274 -5.70 12.23 -23.04
N ARG A 275 -6.53 13.27 -23.23
CA ARG A 275 -6.95 14.17 -22.16
C ARG A 275 -7.75 13.37 -21.12
N GLN A 276 -7.21 13.20 -19.91
CA GLN A 276 -7.91 12.54 -18.82
C GLN A 276 -9.14 13.35 -18.38
N ARG A 277 -10.33 12.74 -18.48
CA ARG A 277 -11.62 13.36 -18.11
C ARG A 277 -11.73 13.46 -16.59
N TRP A 278 -12.31 14.56 -16.10
CA TRP A 278 -12.57 14.75 -14.66
C TRP A 278 -13.79 13.93 -14.23
N THR A 279 -13.66 13.23 -13.12
CA THR A 279 -14.72 12.45 -12.49
C THR A 279 -15.51 13.30 -11.49
N HIS A 280 -16.75 12.92 -11.21
CA HIS A 280 -17.58 13.63 -10.23
C HIS A 280 -16.97 13.62 -8.82
N LYS A 281 -16.27 12.53 -8.46
CA LYS A 281 -15.54 12.41 -7.20
C LYS A 281 -14.41 13.45 -7.12
N GLU A 282 -13.58 13.55 -8.15
CA GLU A 282 -12.52 14.59 -8.20
C GLU A 282 -13.10 16.01 -8.11
N ASP A 283 -14.22 16.29 -8.78
CA ASP A 283 -14.86 17.61 -8.69
C ASP A 283 -15.42 17.91 -7.29
N LEU A 284 -15.92 16.89 -6.58
CA LEU A 284 -16.40 17.02 -5.21
C LEU A 284 -15.24 17.31 -4.24
N GLU A 285 -14.17 16.53 -4.34
CA GLU A 285 -12.93 16.72 -3.56
C GLU A 285 -12.33 18.11 -3.82
N LEU A 286 -12.33 18.57 -5.08
CA LEU A 286 -11.87 19.92 -5.42
C LEU A 286 -12.76 21.01 -4.78
N LYS A 287 -14.09 20.84 -4.80
CA LYS A 287 -15.01 21.79 -4.15
C LYS A 287 -14.85 21.82 -2.63
N LEU A 288 -14.66 20.66 -2.00
CA LEU A 288 -14.41 20.55 -0.56
C LEU A 288 -13.09 21.21 -0.19
N GLY A 289 -12.00 20.86 -0.89
CA GLY A 289 -10.69 21.46 -0.66
C GLY A 289 -10.67 22.97 -0.88
N VAL A 290 -11.39 23.50 -1.88
CA VAL A 290 -11.52 24.96 -2.05
C VAL A 290 -12.33 25.61 -0.91
N ARG A 291 -13.35 24.93 -0.38
CA ARG A 291 -14.12 25.43 0.77
C ARG A 291 -13.27 25.46 2.04
N GLU A 292 -12.42 24.48 2.24
CA GLU A 292 -11.60 24.32 3.45
C GLU A 292 -10.32 25.16 3.41
N PHE A 293 -9.58 25.12 2.31
CA PHE A 293 -8.28 25.79 2.18
C PHE A 293 -8.35 27.13 1.45
N GLY A 294 -9.46 27.46 0.80
CA GLY A 294 -9.62 28.69 0.02
C GLY A 294 -9.09 28.60 -1.41
N VAL A 295 -9.61 29.48 -2.27
CA VAL A 295 -9.23 29.57 -3.69
C VAL A 295 -7.76 30.01 -3.82
N GLY A 296 -6.97 29.30 -4.64
CA GLY A 296 -5.56 29.63 -4.87
C GLY A 296 -4.57 28.70 -4.17
N ASN A 297 -5.01 28.00 -3.11
CA ASN A 297 -4.18 27.07 -2.35
C ASN A 297 -4.13 25.67 -2.99
N TRP A 298 -3.85 25.60 -4.31
CA TRP A 298 -3.93 24.38 -5.11
C TRP A 298 -2.96 23.27 -4.68
N ALA A 299 -1.77 23.64 -4.20
CA ALA A 299 -0.82 22.68 -3.64
C ALA A 299 -1.36 22.05 -2.36
N LYS A 300 -1.99 22.86 -1.50
CA LYS A 300 -2.64 22.41 -0.27
C LYS A 300 -3.81 21.47 -0.59
N ILE A 301 -4.68 21.88 -1.53
CA ILE A 301 -5.82 21.08 -1.98
C ILE A 301 -5.35 19.76 -2.61
N LEU A 302 -4.32 19.78 -3.46
CA LEU A 302 -3.78 18.57 -4.09
C LEU A 302 -3.22 17.58 -3.05
N ALA A 303 -2.55 18.08 -2.02
CA ALA A 303 -2.03 17.25 -0.93
C ALA A 303 -3.15 16.67 -0.05
N HIS A 304 -4.29 17.37 0.04
CA HIS A 304 -5.44 16.98 0.86
C HIS A 304 -6.50 16.12 0.15
N GLY A 305 -6.58 16.11 -1.18
CA GLY A 305 -7.59 15.34 -1.92
C GLY A 305 -7.00 14.20 -2.76
N ASN A 306 -7.79 13.15 -2.99
CA ASN A 306 -7.38 12.07 -3.88
C ASN A 306 -7.69 12.43 -5.35
N PHE A 307 -6.70 12.98 -6.03
CA PHE A 307 -6.82 13.41 -7.42
C PHE A 307 -6.06 12.53 -8.42
N ASN A 308 -5.98 11.19 -8.28
CA ASN A 308 -5.54 10.27 -9.35
C ASN A 308 -4.44 10.81 -10.32
N ASN A 309 -3.26 11.19 -9.79
CA ASN A 309 -2.12 11.75 -10.56
C ASN A 309 -2.34 13.13 -11.23
N ARG A 310 -3.29 13.95 -10.77
CA ARG A 310 -3.46 15.34 -11.21
C ARG A 310 -2.39 16.25 -10.59
N THR A 311 -2.18 17.39 -11.22
CA THR A 311 -1.26 18.43 -10.73
C THR A 311 -2.01 19.67 -10.24
N SER A 312 -1.34 20.49 -9.44
CA SER A 312 -1.90 21.73 -8.88
C SER A 312 -2.42 22.69 -9.98
N VAL A 313 -1.76 22.69 -11.15
CA VAL A 313 -2.17 23.45 -12.33
C VAL A 313 -3.49 22.90 -12.90
N MET A 314 -3.67 21.59 -12.96
CA MET A 314 -4.90 20.97 -13.45
C MET A 314 -6.09 21.29 -12.55
N LEU A 315 -5.89 21.29 -11.22
CA LEU A 315 -6.92 21.67 -10.25
C LEU A 315 -7.36 23.13 -10.44
N LYS A 316 -6.39 24.04 -10.62
CA LYS A 316 -6.65 25.45 -10.90
C LYS A 316 -7.50 25.63 -12.16
N ASP A 317 -7.14 24.96 -13.26
CA ASP A 317 -7.88 25.09 -14.52
C ASP A 317 -9.26 24.42 -14.44
N ARG A 318 -9.39 23.32 -13.71
CA ARG A 318 -10.71 22.71 -13.46
C ARG A 318 -11.60 23.64 -12.65
N TRP A 319 -11.07 24.25 -11.59
CA TRP A 319 -11.83 25.18 -10.76
C TRP A 319 -12.37 26.37 -11.57
N ARG A 320 -11.59 26.89 -12.54
CA ARG A 320 -12.05 27.94 -13.46
C ARG A 320 -13.26 27.51 -14.30
N THR A 321 -13.32 26.25 -14.71
CA THR A 321 -14.50 25.71 -15.43
C THR A 321 -15.69 25.49 -14.50
N LEU A 322 -15.47 24.97 -13.29
CA LEU A 322 -16.53 24.74 -12.30
C LEU A 322 -17.14 26.05 -11.77
N SER A 323 -16.33 27.11 -11.66
CA SER A 323 -16.78 28.42 -11.16
C SER A 323 -17.62 29.19 -12.18
N LYS A 324 -17.54 28.84 -13.47
CA LYS A 324 -18.35 29.45 -14.54
C LYS A 324 -19.72 28.79 -14.70
N ASN A 325 -19.86 27.54 -14.27
CA ASN A 325 -21.11 26.79 -14.33
C ASN A 325 -21.88 26.87 -13.00
N LYS A 326 -21.75 27.98 -12.27
CA LYS A 326 -22.30 28.18 -10.94
C LYS A 326 -23.57 28.99 -10.98
#